data_AF-A0A034W657-F1
#
_entry.id   AF-A0A034W657-F1
#
_cell.length_a   1.000
_cell.length_b   1.000
_cell.length_c   1.000
_cell.angle_alpha   90.00
_cell.angle_beta   90.00
_cell.angle_gamma   90.00
#
_symmetry.space_group_name_H-M   'P 1'
#
loop_
_entity.id
_entity.type
_entity.pdbx_description
1 polymer ?
#
loop_
_entity_poly.entity_id
_entity_poly.type
_entity_poly.pdbx_seq_one_letter_code
_entity_poly.pdbx_strand_id
1 'polypeptide(L)'
;TTTTTTPAPTSIPTTATRSEQLSTEATARNEDTTAAAEATTASAAADVNDEDNAESTSPLPVLTQDEMKWLDDFLSVGALSFEQTQRERQEAEQQSAAGDSSNDAVSENTASNYVQQQQQPQQELVESEGEMATEQVHARAKRSSNLVGGAKTLDKKDAEQRLQASLDKLAAGDGPNYRISKVYSATTQVVSGTLTKIDVELFNENDEKERCTVKIWAQPWLPNGYEVTFDCPNKELVKRRHSRSVEQLEKKTHKKRNHHSLDKTEHLFSKFQIKYNRRYHTAMEHQMRLRIFKQNLEIIKELNRNEMGSAKYGITEFADLTSTEYKQRTGLWQRSEDKPSKNAPAVIPNIELPKEFDWREKGVISKVKNQGMCGSCWAFSVTGNVEGLHAVKTGKLEEYSEQELLDCDTSDSACNGGLMDNAYEAIEHIGGLELESDYPYEGRKDQCKFSKSKVHVKVKGGVDLPKNETAIAQWLIANGPISIGINANAMQFYRGGVSHPWKALCSKKNLDHGVLIVGYGVSDYPMFKKTLPYWIVKNSWGPKWGEQGYYRVYRGDNTCGVSEMASSAVLE
;
A
#
# COMPACT_ATOMS: atom_id res chain seq x y z
N THR A 1 38.62 59.28 43.02
CA THR A 1 38.22 58.57 44.26
C THR A 1 38.23 57.07 43.99
N THR A 2 39.35 56.35 43.83
CA THR A 2 40.73 56.47 44.36
C THR A 2 40.91 56.18 45.86
N THR A 3 40.97 54.88 46.16
CA THR A 3 41.74 54.20 47.22
C THR A 3 41.97 52.78 46.64
N THR A 4 43.17 52.26 46.32
CA THR A 4 44.47 52.23 47.05
C THR A 4 44.30 51.60 48.44
N THR A 5 45.05 50.56 48.86
CA THR A 5 46.50 50.32 48.63
C THR A 5 46.90 48.83 48.68
N THR A 6 48.01 48.47 48.01
CA THR A 6 48.85 47.24 48.14
C THR A 6 49.69 47.25 49.45
N PRO A 7 50.64 46.30 49.80
CA PRO A 7 51.28 45.21 49.01
C PRO A 7 51.53 43.83 49.73
N ALA A 8 51.95 42.80 48.95
CA ALA A 8 53.10 41.84 49.09
C ALA A 8 53.53 41.20 50.46
N PRO A 9 54.48 40.22 50.51
CA PRO A 9 54.67 38.95 49.76
C PRO A 9 55.10 37.74 50.68
N THR A 10 55.69 36.67 50.09
CA THR A 10 56.62 35.65 50.70
C THR A 10 56.09 34.64 51.77
N SER A 11 56.64 33.42 51.99
CA SER A 11 57.40 32.46 51.14
C SER A 11 57.71 31.09 51.83
N ILE A 12 57.34 29.95 51.23
CA ILE A 12 57.84 28.54 51.49
C ILE A 12 57.74 28.05 52.98
N PRO A 13 58.28 26.89 53.49
CA PRO A 13 59.10 25.79 52.92
C PRO A 13 58.69 24.31 53.27
N THR A 14 59.58 23.36 52.93
CA THR A 14 59.85 22.02 53.55
C THR A 14 58.88 20.82 53.43
N THR A 15 59.17 19.97 52.43
CA THR A 15 59.58 18.54 52.52
C THR A 15 59.29 17.67 53.75
N ALA A 16 58.87 16.42 53.52
CA ALA A 16 59.22 15.26 54.37
C ALA A 16 59.18 13.90 53.59
N THR A 17 60.32 13.18 53.56
CA THR A 17 60.52 11.71 53.79
C THR A 17 59.55 10.66 53.16
N ARG A 18 59.92 9.53 52.51
CA ARG A 18 60.95 8.45 52.72
C ARG A 18 60.17 7.08 52.68
N SER A 19 60.57 5.91 52.13
CA SER A 19 61.77 5.35 51.48
C SER A 19 61.43 4.09 50.63
N GLU A 20 62.21 3.79 49.58
CA GLU A 20 63.00 2.54 49.28
C GLU A 20 62.38 1.12 49.43
N GLN A 21 62.74 0.06 48.66
CA GLN A 21 63.71 -0.20 47.56
C GLN A 21 63.19 -1.44 46.75
N LEU A 22 63.39 -1.58 45.42
CA LEU A 22 64.50 -2.26 44.67
C LEU A 22 64.82 -3.70 45.16
N SER A 23 65.12 -4.72 44.34
CA SER A 23 65.90 -4.85 43.05
C SER A 23 65.38 -6.06 42.23
N THR A 24 65.45 -6.18 40.88
CA THR A 24 66.59 -6.46 39.96
C THR A 24 67.49 -7.66 40.40
N GLU A 25 68.00 -8.60 39.58
CA GLU A 25 68.03 -8.88 38.11
C GLU A 25 68.58 -10.33 37.88
N ALA A 26 68.80 -10.98 36.71
CA ALA A 26 68.62 -10.79 35.25
C ALA A 26 68.78 -12.16 34.50
N THR A 27 68.70 -12.18 33.15
CA THR A 27 69.28 -13.18 32.17
C THR A 27 68.70 -14.62 32.09
N ALA A 28 68.66 -15.32 30.93
CA ALA A 28 68.88 -14.96 29.51
C ALA A 28 68.45 -16.10 28.51
N ARG A 29 68.29 -15.74 27.21
CA ARG A 29 68.39 -16.58 25.97
C ARG A 29 67.32 -17.69 25.75
N ASN A 30 66.84 -18.00 24.53
CA ASN A 30 67.26 -17.74 23.12
C ASN A 30 66.01 -17.40 22.24
N GLU A 31 66.08 -16.65 21.13
CA GLU A 31 66.34 -17.08 19.72
C GLU A 31 65.45 -18.26 19.25
N ASP A 32 64.69 -18.24 18.14
CA ASP A 32 64.42 -17.25 17.06
C ASP A 32 62.97 -17.55 16.49
N THR A 33 62.35 -17.07 15.38
CA THR A 33 62.77 -16.52 14.07
C THR A 33 61.83 -15.44 13.47
N THR A 34 62.22 -14.96 12.29
CA THR A 34 61.50 -14.18 11.24
C THR A 34 60.23 -14.88 10.69
N ALA A 35 59.36 -14.29 9.83
CA ALA A 35 59.49 -13.13 8.93
C ALA A 35 58.14 -12.45 8.58
N ALA A 36 58.17 -11.32 7.86
CA ALA A 36 57.03 -10.77 7.13
C ALA A 36 57.14 -11.06 5.62
N ALA A 37 56.01 -11.24 4.92
CA ALA A 37 55.95 -11.32 3.46
C ALA A 37 54.55 -10.95 2.91
N GLU A 38 54.52 -10.19 1.81
CA GLU A 38 53.34 -9.97 0.97
C GLU A 38 53.24 -11.09 -0.07
N ALA A 39 52.03 -11.58 -0.40
CA ALA A 39 51.83 -12.42 -1.60
C ALA A 39 50.38 -12.45 -2.10
N THR A 40 50.19 -11.82 -3.27
CA THR A 40 49.22 -12.08 -4.34
C THR A 40 48.23 -13.26 -4.26
N THR A 41 47.00 -12.93 -4.64
CA THR A 41 46.03 -13.76 -5.41
C THR A 41 46.57 -14.96 -6.20
N ALA A 42 45.98 -16.15 -6.02
CA ALA A 42 45.77 -17.13 -7.10
C ALA A 42 44.64 -18.14 -6.80
N SER A 43 43.92 -18.47 -7.85
CA SER A 43 42.87 -19.51 -7.97
C SER A 43 43.24 -20.88 -7.38
N ALA A 44 42.28 -21.51 -6.69
CA ALA A 44 42.09 -22.96 -6.70
C ALA A 44 40.59 -23.28 -6.67
N ALA A 45 40.07 -23.91 -7.72
CA ALA A 45 38.70 -24.43 -7.75
C ALA A 45 38.67 -25.87 -7.20
N ALA A 46 37.58 -26.24 -6.53
CA ALA A 46 37.26 -27.61 -6.16
C ALA A 46 35.74 -27.79 -6.19
N ASP A 47 35.25 -28.66 -7.07
CA ASP A 47 33.82 -28.90 -7.26
C ASP A 47 33.20 -29.60 -6.04
N VAL A 48 32.02 -29.13 -5.63
CA VAL A 48 31.04 -29.91 -4.87
C VAL A 48 29.70 -29.70 -5.58
N ASN A 49 29.10 -30.78 -6.08
CA ASN A 49 27.95 -30.68 -6.99
C ASN A 49 26.70 -30.12 -6.31
N ASP A 50 26.06 -29.17 -6.98
CA ASP A 50 24.63 -28.88 -6.83
C ASP A 50 23.80 -30.08 -7.27
N GLU A 51 22.84 -30.51 -6.45
CA GLU A 51 21.59 -31.12 -6.93
C GLU A 51 20.47 -30.94 -5.88
N ASP A 52 19.23 -30.77 -6.37
CA ASP A 52 17.96 -30.74 -5.61
C ASP A 52 17.76 -29.73 -4.45
N ASN A 53 17.67 -28.43 -4.79
CA ASN A 53 16.56 -27.59 -4.25
C ASN A 53 16.18 -26.35 -5.10
N ALA A 54 15.88 -26.54 -6.39
CA ALA A 54 15.46 -25.45 -7.28
C ALA A 54 13.98 -25.04 -7.08
N GLU A 55 13.66 -24.34 -5.98
CA GLU A 55 12.29 -23.81 -5.77
C GLU A 55 11.92 -22.77 -6.85
N SER A 56 10.88 -23.08 -7.63
CA SER A 56 10.57 -22.40 -8.90
C SER A 56 10.01 -20.98 -8.73
N THR A 57 10.89 -20.01 -8.49
CA THR A 57 10.55 -18.58 -8.43
C THR A 57 10.34 -17.96 -9.82
N SER A 58 9.30 -18.45 -10.51
CA SER A 58 8.80 -17.90 -11.78
C SER A 58 8.79 -16.36 -11.78
N PRO A 59 9.35 -15.68 -12.80
CA PRO A 59 9.37 -14.21 -12.83
C PRO A 59 7.95 -13.64 -12.76
N LEU A 60 7.72 -12.70 -11.83
CA LEU A 60 6.47 -11.95 -11.79
C LEU A 60 6.31 -11.11 -13.07
N PRO A 61 5.09 -10.96 -13.60
CA PRO A 61 4.83 -10.22 -14.82
C PRO A 61 5.15 -8.73 -14.63
N VAL A 62 5.81 -8.12 -15.60
CA VAL A 62 6.00 -6.67 -15.65
C VAL A 62 4.65 -6.03 -16.01
N LEU A 63 4.01 -5.40 -15.03
CA LEU A 63 2.73 -4.70 -15.21
C LEU A 63 2.91 -3.45 -16.08
N THR A 64 1.93 -3.19 -16.95
CA THR A 64 1.81 -1.88 -17.63
C THR A 64 1.38 -0.78 -16.66
N GLN A 65 1.57 0.49 -17.05
CA GLN A 65 1.17 1.64 -16.23
C GLN A 65 -0.36 1.68 -15.98
N ASP A 66 -1.17 1.25 -16.95
CA ASP A 66 -2.63 1.13 -16.81
C ASP A 66 -3.03 -0.02 -15.86
N GLU A 67 -2.31 -1.15 -15.88
CA GLU A 67 -2.54 -2.25 -14.93
C GLU A 67 -2.09 -1.89 -13.51
N MET A 68 -0.99 -1.13 -13.35
CA MET A 68 -0.60 -0.53 -12.08
C MET A 68 -1.66 0.45 -11.58
N LYS A 69 -2.18 1.33 -12.44
CA LYS A 69 -3.23 2.28 -12.08
C LYS A 69 -4.53 1.57 -11.66
N TRP A 70 -4.97 0.56 -12.42
CA TRP A 70 -6.12 -0.26 -12.04
C TRP A 70 -5.90 -0.99 -10.71
N LEU A 71 -4.68 -1.44 -10.43
CA LEU A 71 -4.29 -1.99 -9.13
C LEU A 71 -4.11 -0.92 -8.02
N ASP A 72 -4.02 0.37 -8.33
CA ASP A 72 -4.16 1.46 -7.34
C ASP A 72 -5.63 1.77 -7.09
N ASP A 73 -6.44 1.95 -8.14
CA ASP A 73 -7.88 2.20 -8.02
C ASP A 73 -8.58 1.06 -7.26
N PHE A 74 -8.35 -0.21 -7.63
CA PHE A 74 -8.96 -1.39 -6.99
C PHE A 74 -8.53 -1.60 -5.52
N LEU A 75 -7.30 -1.22 -5.16
CA LEU A 75 -6.74 -1.37 -3.81
C LEU A 75 -6.93 -0.12 -2.92
N SER A 76 -7.32 1.02 -3.52
CA SER A 76 -7.69 2.27 -2.85
C SER A 76 -9.21 2.36 -2.65
N VAL A 77 -10.01 1.94 -3.63
CA VAL A 77 -11.49 1.92 -3.59
C VAL A 77 -12.02 0.69 -4.36
N GLY A 78 -12.17 -0.45 -3.69
CA GLY A 78 -12.76 -1.64 -4.32
C GLY A 78 -12.93 -2.88 -3.45
N ALA A 79 -12.23 -2.98 -2.32
CA ALA A 79 -12.15 -4.21 -1.55
C ALA A 79 -13.23 -4.39 -0.45
N LEU A 80 -13.49 -3.36 0.38
CA LEU A 80 -14.04 -3.58 1.74
C LEU A 80 -15.16 -2.64 2.20
N SER A 81 -15.56 -1.60 1.45
CA SER A 81 -16.45 -0.56 1.99
C SER A 81 -17.58 -0.04 1.10
N PHE A 82 -17.48 0.03 -0.23
CA PHE A 82 -18.47 0.82 -0.99
C PHE A 82 -19.92 0.32 -0.85
N GLU A 83 -20.21 -0.96 -1.07
CA GLU A 83 -21.57 -1.47 -0.82
C GLU A 83 -21.93 -1.53 0.67
N GLN A 84 -20.97 -1.85 1.53
CA GLN A 84 -21.23 -2.10 2.95
C GLN A 84 -21.52 -0.78 3.69
N THR A 85 -20.74 0.27 3.47
CA THR A 85 -20.97 1.60 4.04
C THR A 85 -22.19 2.30 3.43
N GLN A 86 -22.67 1.88 2.25
CA GLN A 86 -23.98 2.32 1.74
C GLN A 86 -25.14 1.62 2.48
N ARG A 87 -25.05 0.31 2.76
CA ARG A 87 -26.04 -0.41 3.57
C ARG A 87 -26.05 0.07 5.03
N GLU A 88 -24.89 0.18 5.66
CA GLU A 88 -24.74 0.69 7.03
C GLU A 88 -25.30 2.13 7.18
N ARG A 89 -25.24 2.96 6.12
CA ARG A 89 -25.91 4.27 6.08
C ARG A 89 -27.43 4.15 5.92
N GLN A 90 -27.91 3.34 4.99
CA GLN A 90 -29.35 3.11 4.79
C GLN A 90 -30.03 2.53 6.04
N GLU A 91 -29.36 1.63 6.76
CA GLU A 91 -29.82 1.04 8.02
C GLU A 91 -29.86 2.10 9.15
N ALA A 92 -28.86 2.97 9.25
CA ALA A 92 -28.86 4.08 10.21
C ALA A 92 -29.92 5.15 9.89
N GLU A 93 -30.12 5.49 8.61
CA GLU A 93 -31.16 6.42 8.14
C GLU A 93 -32.56 5.85 8.45
N GLN A 94 -32.80 4.56 8.20
CA GLN A 94 -34.07 3.89 8.54
C GLN A 94 -34.32 3.86 10.06
N GLN A 95 -33.30 3.61 10.88
CA GLN A 95 -33.42 3.65 12.34
C GLN A 95 -33.73 5.08 12.85
N SER A 96 -33.19 6.11 12.21
CA SER A 96 -33.53 7.50 12.54
C SER A 96 -34.96 7.87 12.13
N ALA A 97 -35.44 7.38 10.98
CA ALA A 97 -36.80 7.64 10.48
C ALA A 97 -37.89 6.89 11.28
N ALA A 98 -37.55 5.78 11.94
CA ALA A 98 -38.46 5.02 12.80
C ALA A 98 -38.57 5.57 14.24
N GLY A 99 -37.75 6.56 14.61
CA GLY A 99 -37.70 7.11 15.97
C GLY A 99 -38.61 8.32 16.23
N ASP A 100 -39.20 8.92 15.20
CA ASP A 100 -39.84 10.26 15.27
C ASP A 100 -41.31 10.23 14.83
N SER A 101 -42.11 9.33 15.41
CA SER A 101 -43.54 9.20 15.11
C SER A 101 -44.44 8.88 16.30
N SER A 102 -44.17 9.46 17.48
CA SER A 102 -45.12 9.45 18.60
C SER A 102 -44.89 10.58 19.62
N ASN A 103 -45.67 11.67 19.52
CA ASN A 103 -46.14 12.48 20.66
C ASN A 103 -47.11 13.58 20.18
N ASP A 104 -48.40 13.48 20.53
CA ASP A 104 -49.16 14.55 21.20
C ASP A 104 -50.63 14.14 21.49
N ALA A 105 -51.31 14.91 22.35
CA ALA A 105 -52.77 14.95 22.60
C ALA A 105 -53.47 13.82 23.43
N VAL A 106 -53.08 13.68 24.70
CA VAL A 106 -53.89 13.97 25.93
C VAL A 106 -55.37 13.48 26.08
N SER A 107 -55.67 12.93 27.27
CA SER A 107 -57.00 12.62 27.90
C SER A 107 -57.83 11.43 27.34
N GLU A 108 -58.60 10.65 28.13
CA GLU A 108 -58.90 10.70 29.58
C GLU A 108 -59.38 9.32 30.14
N ASN A 109 -59.46 9.21 31.48
CA ASN A 109 -60.28 8.29 32.30
C ASN A 109 -60.07 6.75 32.35
N THR A 110 -59.30 6.33 33.37
CA THR A 110 -59.68 5.50 34.54
C THR A 110 -60.64 4.28 34.45
N ALA A 111 -60.22 3.20 35.15
CA ALA A 111 -61.03 2.18 35.88
C ALA A 111 -61.60 0.92 35.19
N SER A 112 -60.85 -0.18 35.32
CA SER A 112 -61.25 -1.45 35.97
C SER A 112 -62.32 -2.41 35.39
N ASN A 113 -61.87 -3.68 35.32
CA ASN A 113 -62.53 -4.92 35.77
C ASN A 113 -63.40 -5.81 34.85
N TYR A 114 -63.08 -7.11 34.98
CA TYR A 114 -63.97 -8.30 35.02
C TYR A 114 -64.40 -9.04 33.71
N VAL A 115 -63.71 -10.18 33.50
CA VAL A 115 -64.25 -11.56 33.60
C VAL A 115 -65.07 -12.17 32.43
N GLN A 116 -64.66 -13.41 32.05
CA GLN A 116 -65.41 -14.46 31.31
C GLN A 116 -65.74 -14.20 29.81
N GLN A 117 -65.93 -15.21 28.95
CA GLN A 117 -65.80 -16.68 29.11
C GLN A 117 -65.33 -17.40 27.81
N GLN A 118 -65.04 -18.70 27.98
CA GLN A 118 -64.97 -19.81 27.00
C GLN A 118 -65.81 -19.62 25.72
N GLN A 119 -65.40 -20.13 24.54
CA GLN A 119 -65.70 -21.53 24.18
C GLN A 119 -64.84 -22.15 23.06
N GLN A 120 -64.80 -23.48 23.10
CA GLN A 120 -64.25 -24.50 22.19
C GLN A 120 -65.19 -25.73 22.33
N PRO A 121 -65.05 -26.86 21.62
CA PRO A 121 -64.30 -27.16 20.38
C PRO A 121 -65.21 -27.91 19.37
N GLN A 122 -64.63 -28.63 18.39
CA GLN A 122 -65.05 -30.02 18.12
C GLN A 122 -63.94 -30.84 17.42
N GLN A 123 -63.97 -32.17 17.62
CA GLN A 123 -63.06 -33.19 17.07
C GLN A 123 -63.84 -34.49 16.82
N GLU A 124 -63.35 -35.32 15.89
CA GLU A 124 -63.45 -36.80 15.83
C GLU A 124 -62.27 -37.26 14.91
N LEU A 125 -61.37 -38.20 15.27
CA LEU A 125 -61.49 -39.67 15.51
C LEU A 125 -61.75 -40.45 14.19
N VAL A 126 -61.21 -41.66 13.91
CA VAL A 126 -60.71 -42.80 14.73
C VAL A 126 -59.43 -43.44 14.12
N GLU A 127 -58.73 -44.32 14.86
CA GLU A 127 -57.46 -45.03 14.53
C GLU A 127 -57.63 -46.42 13.86
N SER A 128 -56.50 -47.05 13.43
CA SER A 128 -56.28 -48.52 13.52
C SER A 128 -54.82 -48.94 13.22
N GLU A 129 -54.35 -49.99 13.91
CA GLU A 129 -53.07 -50.71 13.71
C GLU A 129 -53.33 -52.00 12.88
N GLY A 130 -52.38 -52.77 12.31
CA GLY A 130 -50.92 -52.69 12.22
C GLY A 130 -50.31 -54.10 12.07
N GLU A 131 -49.25 -54.32 11.25
CA GLU A 131 -48.50 -55.61 11.22
C GLU A 131 -47.06 -55.47 10.62
N MET A 132 -46.25 -56.54 10.66
CA MET A 132 -44.77 -56.49 10.52
C MET A 132 -44.16 -57.26 9.33
N ALA A 133 -42.89 -56.91 9.01
CA ALA A 133 -41.93 -57.58 8.12
C ALA A 133 -42.25 -57.52 6.60
N THR A 134 -41.29 -57.38 5.67
CA THR A 134 -39.85 -57.78 5.68
C THR A 134 -38.92 -56.73 5.05
N GLU A 135 -37.62 -56.82 5.36
CA GLU A 135 -36.54 -56.04 4.75
C GLU A 135 -36.13 -56.58 3.35
N GLN A 136 -36.11 -55.73 2.31
CA GLN A 136 -35.33 -56.02 1.09
C GLN A 136 -34.96 -54.75 0.29
N VAL A 137 -33.73 -54.73 -0.24
CA VAL A 137 -33.13 -53.61 -0.97
C VAL A 137 -33.45 -53.70 -2.47
N HIS A 138 -33.99 -52.62 -3.07
CA HIS A 138 -34.17 -52.52 -4.52
C HIS A 138 -33.58 -51.25 -5.13
N ALA A 139 -32.93 -51.41 -6.28
CA ALA A 139 -32.12 -50.39 -6.95
C ALA A 139 -32.88 -49.63 -8.06
N ARG A 140 -32.29 -48.52 -8.52
CA ARG A 140 -32.83 -47.68 -9.61
C ARG A 140 -32.98 -48.45 -10.93
N ALA A 141 -34.17 -48.39 -11.52
CA ALA A 141 -34.38 -48.55 -12.96
C ALA A 141 -34.72 -47.20 -13.60
N LYS A 142 -34.05 -46.84 -14.71
CA LYS A 142 -34.40 -45.64 -15.50
C LYS A 142 -35.55 -45.97 -16.46
N ARG A 143 -36.59 -45.13 -16.52
CA ARG A 143 -37.48 -45.02 -17.70
C ARG A 143 -36.99 -43.87 -18.59
N SER A 144 -37.22 -43.98 -19.89
CA SER A 144 -36.67 -43.10 -20.92
C SER A 144 -37.70 -42.12 -21.51
N SER A 145 -37.19 -40.98 -21.99
CA SER A 145 -37.69 -40.23 -23.15
C SER A 145 -39.20 -39.95 -23.27
N ASN A 146 -39.62 -38.72 -22.94
CA ASN A 146 -39.96 -37.71 -23.96
C ASN A 146 -40.42 -36.39 -23.31
N LEU A 147 -39.48 -35.47 -23.02
CA LEU A 147 -39.83 -34.07 -22.78
C LEU A 147 -39.89 -33.31 -24.11
N VAL A 148 -40.95 -32.52 -24.29
CA VAL A 148 -41.05 -31.53 -25.37
C VAL A 148 -39.96 -30.48 -25.16
N GLY A 149 -39.15 -30.18 -26.20
CA GLY A 149 -38.00 -29.27 -26.12
C GLY A 149 -36.64 -29.94 -25.78
N GLY A 150 -36.63 -31.24 -25.47
CA GLY A 150 -35.38 -32.00 -25.33
C GLY A 150 -34.62 -32.12 -26.66
N ALA A 151 -33.29 -32.09 -26.61
CA ALA A 151 -32.45 -32.33 -27.79
C ALA A 151 -32.63 -33.76 -28.30
N LYS A 152 -32.99 -33.91 -29.58
CA LYS A 152 -33.16 -35.21 -30.24
C LYS A 152 -31.90 -35.52 -31.06
N THR A 153 -31.48 -36.78 -31.07
CA THR A 153 -30.46 -37.26 -32.02
C THR A 153 -30.99 -37.15 -33.44
N LEU A 154 -30.24 -36.50 -34.32
CA LEU A 154 -30.52 -36.43 -35.74
C LEU A 154 -29.77 -37.57 -36.45
N ASP A 155 -30.34 -38.14 -37.52
CA ASP A 155 -29.60 -39.12 -38.32
C ASP A 155 -28.36 -38.49 -38.97
N LYS A 156 -27.32 -39.30 -39.17
CA LYS A 156 -26.05 -38.85 -39.74
C LYS A 156 -26.18 -38.38 -41.19
N LYS A 157 -27.00 -39.05 -41.99
CA LYS A 157 -27.21 -38.67 -43.40
C LYS A 157 -27.99 -37.37 -43.52
N ASP A 158 -29.01 -37.19 -42.67
CA ASP A 158 -29.76 -35.93 -42.56
C ASP A 158 -28.86 -34.78 -42.07
N ALA A 159 -27.92 -35.06 -41.16
CA ALA A 159 -26.94 -34.10 -40.69
C ALA A 159 -25.94 -33.70 -41.78
N GLU A 160 -25.40 -34.66 -42.53
CA GLU A 160 -24.52 -34.43 -43.68
C GLU A 160 -25.22 -33.60 -44.76
N GLN A 161 -26.47 -33.91 -45.12
CA GLN A 161 -27.25 -33.12 -46.07
C GLN A 161 -27.52 -31.68 -45.59
N ARG A 162 -27.87 -31.48 -44.32
CA ARG A 162 -28.09 -30.14 -43.75
C ARG A 162 -26.81 -29.33 -43.67
N LEU A 163 -25.68 -29.97 -43.37
CA LEU A 163 -24.38 -29.34 -43.32
C LEU A 163 -23.89 -28.95 -44.72
N GLN A 164 -24.02 -29.85 -45.70
CA GLN A 164 -23.68 -29.54 -47.10
C GLN A 164 -24.55 -28.39 -47.64
N ALA A 165 -25.87 -28.44 -47.46
CA ALA A 165 -26.77 -27.35 -47.85
C ALA A 165 -26.58 -26.03 -47.06
N SER A 166 -25.77 -26.05 -45.99
CA SER A 166 -25.29 -24.84 -45.29
C SER A 166 -23.98 -24.34 -45.92
N LEU A 167 -23.04 -25.25 -46.23
CA LEU A 167 -21.78 -24.95 -46.90
C LEU A 167 -22.00 -24.41 -48.31
N ASP A 168 -22.88 -25.03 -49.10
CA ASP A 168 -23.22 -24.61 -50.47
C ASP A 168 -23.80 -23.18 -50.52
N LYS A 169 -24.43 -22.73 -49.42
CA LYS A 169 -24.93 -21.34 -49.27
C LYS A 169 -23.87 -20.35 -48.83
N LEU A 170 -22.81 -20.81 -48.17
CA LEU A 170 -21.67 -19.99 -47.74
C LEU A 170 -20.64 -19.83 -48.89
N ALA A 171 -20.47 -20.87 -49.70
CA ALA A 171 -19.64 -20.88 -50.91
C ALA A 171 -20.21 -20.04 -52.08
N ALA A 172 -21.34 -19.36 -51.88
CA ALA A 172 -21.91 -18.40 -52.82
C ALA A 172 -21.24 -16.99 -52.76
N GLY A 173 -20.14 -16.87 -52.02
CA GLY A 173 -19.24 -15.71 -51.97
C GLY A 173 -17.82 -16.15 -51.60
N ASP A 174 -16.89 -15.19 -51.48
CA ASP A 174 -15.45 -15.43 -51.26
C ASP A 174 -15.13 -15.94 -49.84
N GLY A 175 -15.58 -17.14 -49.50
CA GLY A 175 -15.35 -17.83 -48.23
C GLY A 175 -14.61 -19.17 -48.39
N PRO A 176 -13.98 -19.68 -47.32
CA PRO A 176 -13.16 -20.90 -47.35
C PRO A 176 -13.98 -22.17 -47.66
N ASN A 177 -13.43 -23.02 -48.54
CA ASN A 177 -14.10 -24.20 -49.09
C ASN A 177 -13.92 -25.47 -48.25
N TYR A 178 -14.66 -25.59 -47.14
CA TYR A 178 -14.64 -26.80 -46.31
C TYR A 178 -15.34 -27.99 -46.98
N ARG A 179 -14.71 -29.17 -46.93
CA ARG A 179 -15.29 -30.44 -47.43
C ARG A 179 -15.55 -31.41 -46.28
N ILE A 180 -16.71 -32.06 -46.26
CA ILE A 180 -17.07 -33.00 -45.19
C ILE A 180 -16.28 -34.31 -45.35
N SER A 181 -15.60 -34.76 -44.30
CA SER A 181 -14.94 -36.07 -44.22
C SER A 181 -15.86 -37.12 -43.56
N LYS A 182 -16.44 -36.81 -42.39
CA LYS A 182 -17.22 -37.78 -41.59
C LYS A 182 -18.04 -37.16 -40.47
N VAL A 183 -19.34 -37.45 -40.35
CA VAL A 183 -20.14 -37.06 -39.16
C VAL A 183 -20.06 -38.09 -38.03
N TYR A 184 -19.62 -37.65 -36.85
CA TYR A 184 -19.55 -38.45 -35.62
C TYR A 184 -20.88 -38.48 -34.87
N SER A 185 -21.51 -37.33 -34.64
CA SER A 185 -22.83 -37.24 -34.01
C SER A 185 -23.56 -35.96 -34.43
N ALA A 186 -24.89 -35.99 -34.38
CA ALA A 186 -25.73 -34.83 -34.65
C ALA A 186 -26.93 -34.77 -33.70
N THR A 187 -27.29 -33.56 -33.29
CA THR A 187 -28.45 -33.31 -32.42
C THR A 187 -29.20 -32.07 -32.86
N THR A 188 -30.53 -32.12 -32.77
CA THR A 188 -31.41 -31.00 -33.08
C THR A 188 -32.26 -30.68 -31.85
N GLN A 189 -32.28 -29.41 -31.45
CA GLN A 189 -33.08 -28.90 -30.34
C GLN A 189 -33.97 -27.76 -30.82
N VAL A 190 -35.23 -27.75 -30.35
CA VAL A 190 -36.13 -26.61 -30.54
C VAL A 190 -35.91 -25.64 -29.38
N VAL A 191 -35.61 -24.39 -29.73
CA VAL A 191 -35.38 -23.23 -28.86
C VAL A 191 -36.18 -22.05 -29.43
N SER A 192 -35.73 -20.81 -29.28
CA SER A 192 -36.16 -19.67 -30.11
C SER A 192 -35.63 -19.82 -31.55
N GLY A 193 -36.04 -20.90 -32.23
CA GLY A 193 -35.51 -21.37 -33.51
C GLY A 193 -35.18 -22.87 -33.46
N THR A 194 -34.66 -23.41 -34.55
CA THR A 194 -34.11 -24.78 -34.60
C THR A 194 -32.60 -24.71 -34.52
N LEU A 195 -32.01 -25.24 -33.43
CA LEU A 195 -30.57 -25.33 -33.26
C LEU A 195 -30.11 -26.76 -33.55
N THR A 196 -29.29 -26.93 -34.58
CA THR A 196 -28.67 -28.21 -34.94
C THR A 196 -27.18 -28.13 -34.60
N LYS A 197 -26.66 -29.10 -33.82
CA LYS A 197 -25.23 -29.24 -33.50
C LYS A 197 -24.70 -30.53 -34.12
N ILE A 198 -23.62 -30.43 -34.87
CA ILE A 198 -23.02 -31.53 -35.63
C ILE A 198 -21.53 -31.61 -35.27
N ASP A 199 -21.10 -32.75 -34.78
CA ASP A 199 -19.70 -33.11 -34.50
C ASP A 199 -19.16 -33.87 -35.72
N VAL A 200 -18.21 -33.27 -36.42
CA VAL A 200 -17.85 -33.61 -37.80
C VAL A 200 -16.36 -33.43 -38.07
N GLU A 201 -15.77 -34.37 -38.80
CA GLU A 201 -14.45 -34.24 -39.41
C GLU A 201 -14.60 -33.50 -40.75
N LEU A 202 -13.88 -32.38 -40.93
CA LEU A 202 -13.82 -31.58 -42.14
C LEU A 202 -12.38 -31.60 -42.69
N PHE A 203 -12.25 -31.44 -44.00
CA PHE A 203 -10.98 -31.05 -44.62
C PHE A 203 -10.88 -29.52 -44.64
N ASN A 204 -9.74 -28.99 -44.21
CA ASN A 204 -9.39 -27.57 -44.33
C ASN A 204 -8.77 -27.25 -45.70
N GLU A 205 -8.37 -25.99 -45.93
CA GLU A 205 -7.81 -25.54 -47.22
C GLU A 205 -6.45 -26.16 -47.57
N ASN A 206 -5.81 -26.86 -46.62
CA ASN A 206 -4.57 -27.62 -46.82
C ASN A 206 -4.83 -29.13 -47.06
N ASP A 207 -6.08 -29.55 -47.25
CA ASP A 207 -6.55 -30.96 -47.28
C ASP A 207 -6.23 -31.74 -45.97
N GLU A 208 -5.96 -31.04 -44.86
CA GLU A 208 -5.78 -31.66 -43.54
C GLU A 208 -7.13 -31.88 -42.83
N LYS A 209 -7.23 -32.97 -42.07
CA LYS A 209 -8.45 -33.37 -41.37
C LYS A 209 -8.54 -32.74 -39.98
N GLU A 210 -9.47 -31.82 -39.81
CA GLU A 210 -9.77 -31.20 -38.51
C GLU A 210 -11.17 -31.61 -38.02
N ARG A 211 -11.30 -31.87 -36.71
CA ARG A 211 -12.59 -32.24 -36.10
C ARG A 211 -13.25 -31.02 -35.48
N CYS A 212 -14.36 -30.60 -36.08
CA CYS A 212 -15.08 -29.39 -35.74
C CYS A 212 -16.46 -29.70 -35.13
N THR A 213 -16.95 -28.80 -34.29
CA THR A 213 -18.37 -28.75 -33.91
C THR A 213 -19.07 -27.64 -34.69
N VAL A 214 -19.90 -27.98 -35.66
CA VAL A 214 -20.70 -27.02 -36.43
C VAL A 214 -22.05 -26.82 -35.76
N LYS A 215 -22.48 -25.56 -35.63
CA LYS A 215 -23.75 -25.17 -35.01
C LYS A 215 -24.54 -24.36 -36.04
N ILE A 216 -25.70 -24.87 -36.45
CA ILE A 216 -26.62 -24.26 -37.42
C ILE A 216 -27.87 -23.82 -36.64
N TRP A 217 -28.14 -22.52 -36.57
CA TRP A 217 -29.33 -21.96 -35.93
C TRP A 217 -30.24 -21.32 -36.98
N ALA A 218 -31.47 -21.84 -37.08
CA ALA A 218 -32.46 -21.40 -38.06
C ALA A 218 -33.71 -20.82 -37.37
N GLN A 219 -34.04 -19.58 -37.72
CA GLN A 219 -35.22 -18.80 -37.30
C GLN A 219 -36.00 -18.39 -38.55
N PRO A 220 -36.91 -19.24 -39.09
CA PRO A 220 -37.54 -19.02 -40.40
C PRO A 220 -38.41 -17.76 -40.54
N TRP A 221 -38.67 -17.04 -39.45
CA TRP A 221 -39.45 -15.80 -39.40
C TRP A 221 -38.60 -14.52 -39.50
N LEU A 222 -37.26 -14.63 -39.59
CA LEU A 222 -36.36 -13.49 -39.80
C LEU A 222 -35.69 -13.57 -41.19
N PRO A 223 -35.60 -12.47 -41.96
CA PRO A 223 -35.01 -12.50 -43.31
C PRO A 223 -33.53 -12.93 -43.32
N ASN A 224 -32.79 -12.61 -42.25
CA ASN A 224 -31.39 -13.03 -42.04
C ASN A 224 -31.28 -14.10 -40.94
N GLY A 225 -32.35 -14.85 -40.66
CA GLY A 225 -32.47 -15.78 -39.53
C GLY A 225 -31.71 -17.10 -39.63
N TYR A 226 -30.57 -17.15 -40.32
CA TYR A 226 -29.82 -18.39 -40.57
C TYR A 226 -28.34 -18.20 -40.25
N GLU A 227 -27.94 -18.65 -39.06
CA GLU A 227 -26.58 -18.50 -38.53
C GLU A 227 -25.86 -19.85 -38.51
N VAL A 228 -24.62 -19.88 -39.02
CA VAL A 228 -23.78 -21.09 -39.06
C VAL A 228 -22.43 -20.75 -38.45
N THR A 229 -22.02 -21.48 -37.41
CA THR A 229 -20.71 -21.30 -36.75
C THR A 229 -19.93 -22.60 -36.72
N PHE A 230 -18.64 -22.52 -37.09
CA PHE A 230 -17.68 -23.62 -37.10
C PHE A 230 -16.75 -23.47 -35.89
N ASP A 231 -16.62 -24.53 -35.10
CA ASP A 231 -15.83 -24.57 -33.87
C ASP A 231 -14.74 -25.65 -34.03
N CYS A 232 -13.63 -25.27 -34.67
CA CYS A 232 -12.51 -26.12 -35.08
C CYS A 232 -11.26 -25.76 -34.22
N PRO A 233 -10.62 -26.71 -33.51
CA PRO A 233 -9.57 -26.37 -32.55
C PRO A 233 -8.14 -26.85 -32.92
N ASN A 234 -7.29 -25.97 -33.46
CA ASN A 234 -5.90 -25.83 -32.95
C ASN A 234 -5.09 -24.55 -33.31
N LYS A 235 -4.09 -24.31 -32.44
CA LYS A 235 -2.85 -23.50 -32.55
C LYS A 235 -2.82 -22.10 -33.24
N GLU A 236 -2.75 -21.09 -32.37
CA GLU A 236 -1.84 -19.92 -32.39
C GLU A 236 -1.53 -19.16 -33.71
N LEU A 237 -2.09 -17.96 -33.85
CA LEU A 237 -1.37 -16.81 -34.42
C LEU A 237 -1.82 -15.43 -33.86
N VAL A 238 -1.23 -15.07 -32.71
CA VAL A 238 -0.65 -13.74 -32.36
C VAL A 238 -1.34 -12.42 -32.82
N LYS A 239 -1.67 -11.55 -31.83
CA LYS A 239 -1.81 -10.06 -31.88
C LYS A 239 -3.05 -9.40 -32.56
N ARG A 240 -4.10 -9.06 -31.78
CA ARG A 240 -4.35 -7.68 -31.24
C ARG A 240 -5.77 -7.48 -30.65
N ARG A 241 -5.87 -7.42 -29.32
CA ARG A 241 -6.57 -6.37 -28.53
C ARG A 241 -6.05 -6.42 -27.08
N HIS A 242 -6.11 -5.29 -26.37
CA HIS A 242 -5.33 -5.07 -25.14
C HIS A 242 -5.99 -5.64 -23.85
N SER A 243 -5.29 -5.46 -22.72
CA SER A 243 -5.78 -5.56 -21.32
C SER A 243 -6.33 -6.90 -20.83
N ARG A 244 -5.51 -7.97 -20.81
CA ARG A 244 -5.82 -9.25 -20.11
C ARG A 244 -4.63 -9.96 -19.42
N SER A 245 -3.49 -9.31 -19.15
CA SER A 245 -2.35 -10.02 -18.55
C SER A 245 -2.66 -10.51 -17.12
N VAL A 246 -3.16 -9.60 -16.26
CA VAL A 246 -3.53 -9.91 -14.87
C VAL A 246 -4.57 -11.04 -14.80
N GLU A 247 -5.64 -10.97 -15.60
CA GLU A 247 -6.73 -11.96 -15.61
C GLU A 247 -6.26 -13.38 -16.01
N GLN A 248 -5.20 -13.49 -16.82
CA GLN A 248 -4.63 -14.77 -17.23
C GLN A 248 -3.62 -15.33 -16.22
N LEU A 249 -2.93 -14.46 -15.47
CA LEU A 249 -2.06 -14.86 -14.35
C LEU A 249 -2.87 -15.23 -13.11
N GLU A 250 -3.96 -14.52 -12.80
CA GLU A 250 -5.01 -14.98 -11.88
C GLU A 250 -5.45 -16.42 -12.25
N LYS A 251 -5.83 -16.66 -13.51
CA LYS A 251 -6.26 -18.00 -13.96
C LYS A 251 -5.15 -19.06 -13.92
N LYS A 252 -3.87 -18.70 -13.93
CA LYS A 252 -2.75 -19.66 -13.75
C LYS A 252 -2.52 -20.01 -12.28
N THR A 253 -2.62 -19.06 -11.35
CA THR A 253 -2.51 -19.35 -9.91
C THR A 253 -3.77 -20.06 -9.37
N HIS A 254 -4.96 -19.68 -9.84
CA HIS A 254 -6.22 -20.30 -9.43
C HIS A 254 -6.37 -21.77 -9.87
N LYS A 255 -5.71 -22.23 -10.94
CA LYS A 255 -5.91 -23.59 -11.49
C LYS A 255 -5.34 -24.74 -10.63
N LYS A 256 -4.72 -24.46 -9.48
CA LYS A 256 -4.19 -25.47 -8.52
C LYS A 256 -4.92 -25.54 -7.16
N ARG A 257 -5.99 -24.77 -6.93
CA ARG A 257 -6.78 -24.82 -5.67
C ARG A 257 -8.28 -24.86 -5.93
N ASN A 258 -9.00 -25.70 -5.17
CA ASN A 258 -10.43 -25.96 -5.39
C ASN A 258 -11.29 -24.72 -5.13
N HIS A 259 -12.23 -24.46 -6.03
CA HIS A 259 -12.75 -23.11 -6.30
C HIS A 259 -13.98 -22.71 -5.45
N HIS A 260 -14.02 -23.11 -4.17
CA HIS A 260 -15.17 -22.82 -3.28
C HIS A 260 -14.86 -22.09 -1.97
N SER A 261 -13.58 -21.90 -1.60
CA SER A 261 -13.21 -21.14 -0.39
C SER A 261 -11.79 -20.56 -0.43
N LEU A 262 -11.46 -19.76 -1.44
CA LEU A 262 -10.42 -18.74 -1.27
C LEU A 262 -11.10 -17.52 -0.65
N ASP A 263 -10.63 -17.11 0.53
CA ASP A 263 -11.11 -15.90 1.20
C ASP A 263 -10.87 -14.69 0.29
N LYS A 264 -11.82 -13.75 0.24
CA LYS A 264 -11.71 -12.46 -0.50
C LYS A 264 -10.36 -11.79 -0.25
N THR A 265 -9.84 -11.92 0.97
CA THR A 265 -8.54 -11.41 1.41
C THR A 265 -7.34 -12.07 0.75
N GLU A 266 -7.40 -13.35 0.40
CA GLU A 266 -6.29 -14.09 -0.23
C GLU A 266 -6.11 -13.69 -1.70
N HIS A 267 -7.21 -13.33 -2.36
CA HIS A 267 -7.18 -12.72 -3.69
C HIS A 267 -6.62 -11.28 -3.64
N LEU A 268 -6.98 -10.50 -2.61
CA LEU A 268 -6.38 -9.18 -2.36
C LEU A 268 -4.88 -9.27 -2.06
N PHE A 269 -4.45 -10.26 -1.28
CA PHE A 269 -3.04 -10.51 -0.97
C PHE A 269 -2.25 -10.93 -2.22
N SER A 270 -2.82 -11.80 -3.05
CA SER A 270 -2.25 -12.16 -4.36
C SER A 270 -2.02 -10.93 -5.25
N LYS A 271 -2.98 -10.00 -5.28
CA LYS A 271 -2.87 -8.72 -6.03
C LYS A 271 -1.83 -7.77 -5.43
N PHE A 272 -1.79 -7.67 -4.11
CA PHE A 272 -0.76 -6.93 -3.38
C PHE A 272 0.65 -7.47 -3.71
N GLN A 273 0.84 -8.79 -3.71
CA GLN A 273 2.13 -9.43 -4.03
C GLN A 273 2.61 -9.09 -5.45
N ILE A 274 1.72 -9.20 -6.46
CA ILE A 274 2.04 -8.85 -7.85
C ILE A 274 2.40 -7.36 -7.98
N LYS A 275 1.59 -6.48 -7.39
CA LYS A 275 1.75 -5.02 -7.51
C LYS A 275 3.05 -4.49 -6.90
N TYR A 276 3.41 -4.98 -5.72
CA TYR A 276 4.59 -4.54 -4.97
C TYR A 276 5.79 -5.49 -5.12
N ASN A 277 5.74 -6.43 -6.08
CA ASN A 277 6.78 -7.44 -6.35
C ASN A 277 7.21 -8.21 -5.07
N ARG A 278 6.28 -8.43 -4.13
CA ARG A 278 6.58 -9.13 -2.87
C ARG A 278 6.75 -10.61 -3.14
N ARG A 279 7.92 -11.12 -2.76
CA ARG A 279 8.27 -12.54 -2.69
C ARG A 279 8.59 -12.86 -1.24
N TYR A 280 8.23 -14.06 -0.81
CA TYR A 280 8.49 -14.57 0.54
C TYR A 280 9.27 -15.87 0.41
N HIS A 281 10.26 -16.08 1.26
CA HIS A 281 11.24 -17.16 1.11
C HIS A 281 10.70 -18.52 1.56
N THR A 282 9.60 -18.56 2.32
CA THR A 282 8.99 -19.80 2.79
C THR A 282 7.47 -19.71 2.82
N ALA A 283 6.80 -20.87 2.77
CA ALA A 283 5.36 -20.97 3.00
C ALA A 283 4.94 -20.44 4.39
N MET A 284 5.82 -20.56 5.40
CA MET A 284 5.58 -20.02 6.75
C MET A 284 5.60 -18.49 6.74
N GLU A 285 6.58 -17.87 6.09
CA GLU A 285 6.62 -16.41 5.92
C GLU A 285 5.40 -15.93 5.14
N HIS A 286 5.05 -16.58 4.03
CA HIS A 286 3.84 -16.25 3.26
C HIS A 286 2.56 -16.31 4.14
N GLN A 287 2.42 -17.30 5.01
CA GLN A 287 1.27 -17.42 5.90
C GLN A 287 1.27 -16.35 7.00
N MET A 288 2.45 -15.98 7.52
CA MET A 288 2.63 -14.88 8.46
C MET A 288 2.27 -13.53 7.82
N ARG A 289 2.82 -13.23 6.65
CA ARG A 289 2.56 -12.00 5.87
C ARG A 289 1.09 -11.87 5.50
N LEU A 290 0.42 -12.97 5.11
CA LEU A 290 -1.02 -13.00 4.89
C LEU A 290 -1.84 -12.72 6.17
N ARG A 291 -1.39 -13.19 7.34
CA ARG A 291 -2.05 -12.90 8.63
C ARG A 291 -1.91 -11.42 9.02
N ILE A 292 -0.72 -10.85 8.84
CA ILE A 292 -0.44 -9.42 9.06
C ILE A 292 -1.31 -8.58 8.12
N PHE A 293 -1.38 -8.95 6.83
CA PHE A 293 -2.24 -8.31 5.84
C PHE A 293 -3.71 -8.36 6.23
N LYS A 294 -4.23 -9.50 6.71
CA LYS A 294 -5.61 -9.62 7.25
C LYS A 294 -5.86 -8.63 8.39
N GLN A 295 -4.91 -8.47 9.32
CA GLN A 295 -5.03 -7.51 10.43
C GLN A 295 -5.00 -6.06 9.95
N ASN A 296 -4.07 -5.72 9.05
CA ASN A 296 -3.93 -4.37 8.49
C ASN A 296 -5.16 -3.95 7.66
N LEU A 297 -5.87 -4.88 7.02
CA LEU A 297 -7.14 -4.58 6.35
C LEU A 297 -8.27 -4.15 7.30
N GLU A 298 -8.31 -4.65 8.53
CA GLU A 298 -9.28 -4.20 9.53
C GLU A 298 -8.93 -2.81 10.06
N ILE A 299 -7.63 -2.49 10.24
CA ILE A 299 -7.16 -1.14 10.57
C ILE A 299 -7.54 -0.15 9.44
N ILE A 300 -7.38 -0.54 8.17
CA ILE A 300 -7.81 0.24 7.01
C ILE A 300 -9.34 0.50 7.03
N LYS A 301 -10.16 -0.50 7.37
CA LYS A 301 -11.62 -0.32 7.52
C LYS A 301 -11.97 0.62 8.66
N GLU A 302 -11.25 0.56 9.78
CA GLU A 302 -11.50 1.42 10.95
C GLU A 302 -11.14 2.87 10.65
N LEU A 303 -9.96 3.13 10.08
CA LEU A 303 -9.55 4.47 9.63
C LEU A 303 -10.56 5.10 8.67
N ASN A 304 -10.98 4.38 7.61
CA ASN A 304 -11.98 4.87 6.66
C ASN A 304 -13.36 5.14 7.30
N ARG A 305 -13.77 4.37 8.31
CA ARG A 305 -15.04 4.60 9.02
C ARG A 305 -14.96 5.82 9.93
N ASN A 306 -13.89 5.97 10.70
CA ASN A 306 -13.68 7.09 11.62
C ASN A 306 -13.59 8.45 10.89
N GLU A 307 -13.02 8.46 9.69
CA GLU A 307 -12.85 9.68 8.89
C GLU A 307 -14.11 10.08 8.10
N MET A 308 -15.14 9.23 8.04
CA MET A 308 -16.44 9.49 7.39
C MET A 308 -16.40 9.87 5.89
N GLY A 309 -15.21 9.95 5.27
CA GLY A 309 -14.96 10.40 3.91
C GLY A 309 -14.06 11.65 3.77
N SER A 310 -13.48 12.21 4.85
CA SER A 310 -12.48 13.29 4.75
C SER A 310 -11.19 12.81 4.09
N ALA A 311 -10.64 11.70 4.58
CA ALA A 311 -9.55 10.95 3.97
C ALA A 311 -9.96 9.56 3.47
N LYS A 312 -9.07 8.96 2.68
CA LYS A 312 -9.14 7.60 2.15
C LYS A 312 -7.89 6.84 2.55
N TYR A 313 -8.09 5.63 3.06
CA TYR A 313 -7.03 4.69 3.42
C TYR A 313 -7.19 3.41 2.61
N GLY A 314 -6.09 2.78 2.24
CA GLY A 314 -6.10 1.62 1.36
C GLY A 314 -4.80 0.84 1.42
N ILE A 315 -4.72 -0.22 0.63
CA ILE A 315 -3.57 -1.13 0.63
C ILE A 315 -2.38 -0.40 -0.02
N THR A 316 -1.46 0.07 0.82
CA THR A 316 -0.13 0.59 0.48
C THR A 316 0.87 -0.56 0.39
N GLU A 317 2.13 -0.27 0.05
CA GLU A 317 3.21 -1.28 0.07
C GLU A 317 3.51 -1.82 1.48
N PHE A 318 3.09 -1.12 2.54
CA PHE A 318 3.31 -1.51 3.93
C PHE A 318 2.23 -2.43 4.51
N ALA A 319 1.34 -2.97 3.67
CA ALA A 319 0.20 -3.76 4.12
C ALA A 319 0.56 -5.15 4.66
N ASP A 320 1.73 -5.70 4.35
CA ASP A 320 2.23 -6.99 4.86
C ASP A 320 3.18 -6.86 6.07
N LEU A 321 3.31 -5.65 6.63
CA LEU A 321 4.28 -5.33 7.68
C LEU A 321 3.59 -5.06 9.02
N THR A 322 4.19 -5.58 10.10
CA THR A 322 3.78 -5.32 11.48
C THR A 322 4.07 -3.87 11.89
N SER A 323 3.47 -3.39 12.98
CA SER A 323 3.80 -2.07 13.54
C SER A 323 5.29 -1.92 13.87
N THR A 324 5.97 -2.99 14.32
CA THR A 324 7.41 -2.99 14.60
C THR A 324 8.24 -2.85 13.32
N GLU A 325 7.95 -3.64 12.29
CA GLU A 325 8.61 -3.54 10.98
C GLU A 325 8.28 -2.24 10.24
N TYR A 326 7.13 -1.62 10.55
CA TYR A 326 6.78 -0.28 10.08
C TYR A 326 7.64 0.78 10.78
N LYS A 327 7.78 0.68 12.11
CA LYS A 327 8.52 1.65 12.92
C LYS A 327 10.03 1.67 12.67
N GLN A 328 10.60 0.63 12.07
CA GLN A 328 11.99 0.67 11.57
C GLN A 328 12.22 1.75 10.48
N ARG A 329 11.16 2.30 9.86
CA ARG A 329 11.23 3.45 8.94
C ARG A 329 10.88 4.79 9.59
N THR A 330 10.39 4.79 10.83
CA THR A 330 10.02 5.99 11.59
C THR A 330 11.11 6.20 12.64
N GLY A 331 12.15 6.96 12.28
CA GLY A 331 13.36 7.16 13.09
C GLY A 331 13.49 8.54 13.72
N LEU A 332 12.39 9.24 13.99
CA LEU A 332 12.45 10.43 14.85
C LEU A 332 12.56 9.99 16.31
N TRP A 333 13.58 10.49 17.01
CA TRP A 333 13.68 10.32 18.47
C TRP A 333 12.70 11.24 19.20
N GLN A 334 12.22 10.82 20.38
CA GLN A 334 11.47 11.75 21.26
C GLN A 334 12.45 12.78 21.83
N ARG A 335 12.11 14.07 21.74
CA ARG A 335 12.86 15.13 22.45
C ARG A 335 12.66 14.95 23.96
N SER A 336 13.76 14.75 24.70
CA SER A 336 13.74 14.56 26.16
C SER A 336 13.49 15.88 26.88
N GLU A 337 12.69 15.86 27.95
CA GLU A 337 12.43 17.05 28.78
C GLU A 337 13.72 17.53 29.49
N ASP A 338 14.64 16.61 29.82
CA ASP A 338 15.95 16.91 30.41
C ASP A 338 16.98 17.45 29.38
N LYS A 339 16.69 17.32 28.08
CA LYS A 339 17.53 17.78 26.97
C LYS A 339 16.70 18.55 25.94
N PRO A 340 16.28 19.80 26.26
CA PRO A 340 15.61 20.67 25.30
C PRO A 340 16.51 20.98 24.09
N SER A 341 15.89 21.42 23.00
CA SER A 341 16.59 21.87 21.80
C SER A 341 17.54 23.03 22.11
N LYS A 342 18.72 23.03 21.48
CA LYS A 342 19.67 24.14 21.52
C LYS A 342 19.26 25.30 20.59
N ASN A 343 18.34 25.05 19.65
CA ASN A 343 17.89 26.01 18.67
C ASN A 343 17.35 27.30 19.33
N ALA A 344 17.62 28.44 18.72
CA ALA A 344 17.03 29.70 19.17
C ALA A 344 15.51 29.72 18.89
N PRO A 345 14.68 30.38 19.72
CA PRO A 345 13.26 30.53 19.43
C PRO A 345 13.05 31.41 18.20
N ALA A 346 12.25 30.92 17.24
CA ALA A 346 11.97 31.61 15.99
C ALA A 346 11.24 32.95 16.21
N VAL A 347 11.77 34.05 15.65
CA VAL A 347 11.10 35.35 15.64
C VAL A 347 10.04 35.35 14.55
N ILE A 348 8.77 35.20 14.95
CA ILE A 348 7.64 35.03 14.02
C ILE A 348 7.27 36.37 13.36
N PRO A 349 7.25 36.44 12.01
CA PRO A 349 6.87 37.66 11.29
C PRO A 349 5.35 37.82 11.31
N ASN A 350 4.87 39.01 11.70
CA ASN A 350 3.44 39.31 11.68
C ASN A 350 2.96 39.64 10.25
N ILE A 351 2.63 38.60 9.49
CA ILE A 351 2.05 38.70 8.15
C ILE A 351 0.60 38.23 8.13
N GLU A 352 -0.20 38.77 7.20
CA GLU A 352 -1.53 38.27 6.88
C GLU A 352 -1.43 36.93 6.12
N LEU A 353 -2.32 35.98 6.46
CA LEU A 353 -2.31 34.64 5.89
C LEU A 353 -3.36 34.50 4.78
N PRO A 354 -2.98 34.15 3.53
CA PRO A 354 -3.95 33.78 2.49
C PRO A 354 -4.72 32.50 2.90
N LYS A 355 -5.89 32.25 2.30
CA LYS A 355 -6.72 31.05 2.57
C LYS A 355 -5.92 29.75 2.37
N GLU A 356 -5.11 29.71 1.32
CA GLU A 356 -4.32 28.57 0.88
C GLU A 356 -2.94 29.06 0.37
N PHE A 357 -1.91 28.22 0.49
CA PHE A 357 -0.54 28.51 0.07
C PHE A 357 0.24 27.21 -0.16
N ASP A 358 1.01 27.12 -1.25
CA ASP A 358 1.80 25.93 -1.58
C ASP A 358 3.14 26.29 -2.23
N TRP A 359 4.25 25.90 -1.59
CA TRP A 359 5.60 26.12 -2.12
C TRP A 359 5.89 25.27 -3.38
N ARG A 360 5.15 24.18 -3.61
CA ARG A 360 5.31 23.34 -4.82
C ARG A 360 4.99 24.13 -6.09
N GLU A 361 4.00 25.01 -6.04
CA GLU A 361 3.64 25.91 -7.14
C GLU A 361 4.71 26.99 -7.42
N LYS A 362 5.63 27.22 -6.49
CA LYS A 362 6.74 28.17 -6.64
C LYS A 362 8.04 27.53 -7.13
N GLY A 363 8.06 26.21 -7.32
CA GLY A 363 9.24 25.48 -7.79
C GLY A 363 10.38 25.38 -6.77
N VAL A 364 10.13 25.65 -5.48
CA VAL A 364 11.15 25.60 -4.41
C VAL A 364 11.17 24.27 -3.63
N ILE A 365 10.43 23.26 -4.09
CA ILE A 365 10.33 21.94 -3.44
C ILE A 365 10.90 20.87 -4.37
N SER A 366 11.96 20.19 -3.92
CA SER A 366 12.58 19.04 -4.62
C SER A 366 11.63 17.86 -4.78
N LYS A 367 12.00 16.88 -5.63
CA LYS A 367 11.21 15.67 -5.86
C LYS A 367 11.00 14.87 -4.56
N VAL A 368 10.00 13.98 -4.54
CA VAL A 368 9.82 13.06 -3.42
C VAL A 368 10.88 11.96 -3.49
N LYS A 369 11.84 11.99 -2.56
CA LYS A 369 12.87 10.97 -2.35
C LYS A 369 12.31 9.76 -1.58
N ASN A 370 13.08 8.68 -1.44
CA ASN A 370 12.65 7.48 -0.69
C ASN A 370 13.77 6.95 0.23
N GLN A 371 13.51 6.97 1.54
CA GLN A 371 14.45 6.51 2.57
C GLN A 371 14.63 4.97 2.62
N GLY A 372 13.76 4.20 1.97
CA GLY A 372 13.81 2.74 1.99
C GLY A 372 13.48 2.16 3.36
N MET A 373 14.30 1.23 3.86
CA MET A 373 14.13 0.57 5.17
C MET A 373 14.95 1.22 6.31
N CYS A 374 15.62 2.33 6.04
CA CYS A 374 16.43 3.08 7.01
C CYS A 374 15.56 4.08 7.79
N GLY A 375 15.78 4.24 9.09
CA GLY A 375 15.14 5.25 9.95
C GLY A 375 15.67 6.69 9.78
N SER A 376 16.01 7.09 8.56
CA SER A 376 16.67 8.36 8.20
C SER A 376 15.71 9.55 7.97
N CYS A 377 14.44 9.44 8.35
CA CYS A 377 13.43 10.48 8.11
C CYS A 377 13.79 11.87 8.67
N TRP A 378 14.60 11.93 9.74
CA TRP A 378 15.16 13.16 10.30
C TRP A 378 16.05 13.89 9.29
N ALA A 379 16.91 13.16 8.56
CA ALA A 379 17.77 13.70 7.53
C ALA A 379 16.95 14.23 6.35
N PHE A 380 16.01 13.44 5.81
CA PHE A 380 15.10 13.85 4.71
C PHE A 380 14.21 15.07 5.06
N SER A 381 13.88 15.26 6.35
CA SER A 381 13.18 16.44 6.84
C SER A 381 14.08 17.68 6.80
N VAL A 382 15.32 17.56 7.28
CA VAL A 382 16.31 18.65 7.32
C VAL A 382 16.82 19.04 5.94
N THR A 383 17.22 18.09 5.11
CA THR A 383 17.63 18.37 3.72
C THR A 383 16.50 19.05 2.97
N GLY A 384 15.27 18.52 3.03
CA GLY A 384 14.11 19.13 2.36
C GLY A 384 13.78 20.55 2.82
N ASN A 385 14.10 20.90 4.08
CA ASN A 385 14.02 22.26 4.60
C ASN A 385 15.16 23.13 4.06
N VAL A 386 16.40 22.67 4.09
CA VAL A 386 17.58 23.41 3.56
C VAL A 386 17.50 23.62 2.04
N GLU A 387 17.10 22.60 1.27
CA GLU A 387 16.81 22.66 -0.17
C GLU A 387 15.79 23.77 -0.48
N GLY A 388 14.68 23.81 0.26
CA GLY A 388 13.62 24.80 0.05
C GLY A 388 13.98 26.21 0.49
N LEU A 389 14.63 26.37 1.65
CA LEU A 389 15.17 27.66 2.09
C LEU A 389 16.21 28.20 1.10
N HIS A 390 17.07 27.34 0.54
CA HIS A 390 18.06 27.74 -0.45
C HIS A 390 17.40 28.20 -1.74
N ALA A 391 16.40 27.45 -2.23
CA ALA A 391 15.63 27.81 -3.40
C ALA A 391 14.85 29.14 -3.21
N VAL A 392 14.30 29.40 -2.03
CA VAL A 392 13.68 30.70 -1.69
C VAL A 392 14.72 31.83 -1.63
N LYS A 393 15.89 31.61 -1.02
CA LYS A 393 16.95 32.63 -0.85
C LYS A 393 17.70 32.96 -2.14
N THR A 394 17.85 32.02 -3.06
CA THR A 394 18.70 32.15 -4.26
C THR A 394 17.95 32.08 -5.60
N GLY A 395 16.71 31.60 -5.60
CA GLY A 395 15.99 31.25 -6.83
C GLY A 395 16.46 29.94 -7.49
N LYS A 396 17.43 29.22 -6.90
CA LYS A 396 17.99 27.98 -7.44
C LYS A 396 17.67 26.79 -6.53
N LEU A 397 16.80 25.91 -7.00
CA LEU A 397 16.55 24.61 -6.38
C LEU A 397 17.71 23.65 -6.71
N GLU A 398 18.31 23.11 -5.66
CA GLU A 398 19.30 22.04 -5.69
C GLU A 398 18.84 20.92 -4.76
N GLU A 399 19.42 19.72 -4.91
CA GLU A 399 19.11 18.57 -4.07
C GLU A 399 20.35 18.19 -3.27
N TYR A 400 20.25 18.20 -1.95
CA TYR A 400 21.37 17.97 -1.03
C TYR A 400 21.40 16.53 -0.51
N SER A 401 22.60 16.05 -0.16
CA SER A 401 22.79 14.68 0.28
C SER A 401 22.11 14.40 1.62
N GLU A 402 21.26 13.37 1.68
CA GLU A 402 20.91 12.75 2.96
C GLU A 402 22.03 11.84 3.48
N GLN A 403 22.81 11.22 2.59
CA GLN A 403 23.82 10.23 2.96
C GLN A 403 24.98 10.83 3.75
N GLU A 404 25.36 12.06 3.42
CA GLU A 404 26.34 12.84 4.18
C GLU A 404 25.94 12.98 5.66
N LEU A 405 24.66 13.22 5.95
CA LEU A 405 24.14 13.24 7.32
C LEU A 405 24.18 11.85 7.98
N LEU A 406 23.84 10.78 7.25
CA LEU A 406 23.90 9.43 7.79
C LEU A 406 25.33 9.04 8.19
N ASP A 407 26.32 9.42 7.41
CA ASP A 407 27.71 8.98 7.58
C ASP A 407 28.52 9.92 8.49
N CYS A 408 28.36 11.23 8.31
CA CYS A 408 29.19 12.27 8.95
C CYS A 408 28.58 12.85 10.24
N ASP A 409 27.28 12.72 10.50
CA ASP A 409 26.73 13.06 11.81
C ASP A 409 27.24 12.07 12.88
N THR A 410 27.64 12.63 14.03
CA THR A 410 28.16 11.93 15.21
C THR A 410 27.25 12.05 16.43
N SER A 411 26.19 12.86 16.36
CA SER A 411 25.15 13.03 17.38
C SER A 411 23.98 12.08 17.14
N ASP A 412 23.56 11.93 15.89
CA ASP A 412 22.48 11.03 15.47
C ASP A 412 22.99 9.66 14.99
N SER A 413 22.09 8.67 14.93
CA SER A 413 22.43 7.26 14.69
C SER A 413 21.98 6.72 13.33
N ALA A 414 21.99 7.57 12.29
CA ALA A 414 21.66 7.21 10.91
C ALA A 414 20.30 6.48 10.80
N CYS A 415 20.32 5.21 10.41
CA CYS A 415 19.13 4.37 10.27
C CYS A 415 18.47 3.96 11.59
N ASN A 416 19.13 4.15 12.74
CA ASN A 416 18.53 3.95 14.07
C ASN A 416 17.87 5.24 14.61
N GLY A 417 17.81 6.29 13.78
CA GLY A 417 17.12 7.53 14.06
C GLY A 417 18.00 8.70 14.50
N GLY A 418 17.34 9.82 14.78
CA GLY A 418 17.94 11.11 15.04
C GLY A 418 16.92 12.21 15.34
N LEU A 419 17.37 13.47 15.33
CA LEU A 419 16.59 14.69 15.58
C LEU A 419 16.96 15.77 14.55
N MET A 420 15.96 16.44 13.97
CA MET A 420 16.22 17.58 13.08
C MET A 420 17.07 18.67 13.74
N ASP A 421 16.90 18.86 15.05
CA ASP A 421 17.66 19.81 15.88
C ASP A 421 19.18 19.48 15.90
N ASN A 422 19.52 18.20 16.07
CA ASN A 422 20.91 17.72 16.07
C ASN A 422 21.52 17.87 14.68
N ALA A 423 20.77 17.52 13.64
CA ALA A 423 21.22 17.58 12.26
C ALA A 423 21.53 19.00 11.78
N TYR A 424 20.82 20.04 12.25
CA TYR A 424 21.19 21.44 11.96
C TYR A 424 22.56 21.82 12.56
N GLU A 425 22.83 21.38 13.80
CA GLU A 425 24.12 21.55 14.46
C GLU A 425 25.22 20.70 13.79
N ALA A 426 24.88 19.51 13.27
CA ALA A 426 25.80 18.66 12.52
C ALA A 426 26.23 19.30 11.19
N ILE A 427 25.30 19.88 10.42
CA ILE A 427 25.62 20.60 9.16
C ILE A 427 26.58 21.77 9.42
N GLU A 428 26.35 22.53 10.49
CA GLU A 428 27.24 23.64 10.89
C GLU A 428 28.65 23.14 11.24
N HIS A 429 28.77 22.03 11.99
CA HIS A 429 30.06 21.43 12.36
C HIS A 429 30.80 20.75 11.18
N ILE A 430 30.08 20.10 10.26
CA ILE A 430 30.62 19.55 9.01
C ILE A 430 31.16 20.70 8.14
N GLY A 431 30.41 21.81 8.09
CA GLY A 431 30.74 23.05 7.40
C GLY A 431 29.93 23.30 6.13
N GLY A 432 28.80 22.61 5.97
CA GLY A 432 27.88 22.70 4.83
C GLY A 432 27.25 21.37 4.44
N LEU A 433 26.68 21.31 3.24
CA LEU A 433 26.24 20.08 2.57
C LEU A 433 26.70 20.03 1.11
N GLU A 434 26.99 18.83 0.63
CA GLU A 434 27.19 18.44 -0.77
C GLU A 434 25.86 18.14 -1.49
N LEU A 435 25.92 18.00 -2.81
CA LEU A 435 24.77 17.59 -3.61
C LEU A 435 24.49 16.08 -3.51
N GLU A 436 23.22 15.70 -3.64
CA GLU A 436 22.77 14.30 -3.80
C GLU A 436 23.37 13.62 -5.06
N SER A 437 23.82 14.41 -6.06
CA SER A 437 24.58 13.91 -7.21
C SER A 437 26.02 13.51 -6.87
N ASP A 438 26.58 14.07 -5.82
CA ASP A 438 27.99 14.00 -5.45
C ASP A 438 28.25 13.07 -4.27
N TYR A 439 27.25 12.91 -3.40
CA TYR A 439 27.22 11.95 -2.29
C TYR A 439 25.83 11.27 -2.26
N PRO A 440 25.55 10.27 -3.12
CA PRO A 440 24.20 9.71 -3.29
C PRO A 440 23.71 8.84 -2.13
N TYR A 441 22.38 8.75 -1.97
CA TYR A 441 21.73 7.98 -0.92
C TYR A 441 21.85 6.44 -1.08
N GLU A 442 22.52 5.80 -0.11
CA GLU A 442 22.64 4.34 0.00
C GLU A 442 21.68 3.72 1.03
N GLY A 443 21.16 4.49 1.98
CA GLY A 443 20.19 4.02 2.99
C GLY A 443 20.76 3.07 4.04
N ARG A 444 22.03 3.26 4.39
CA ARG A 444 22.80 2.61 5.45
C ARG A 444 23.83 3.61 5.99
N LYS A 445 24.42 3.38 7.17
CA LYS A 445 25.62 4.15 7.58
C LYS A 445 26.87 3.50 6.98
N ASP A 446 27.74 4.33 6.42
CA ASP A 446 29.07 3.99 5.93
C ASP A 446 30.10 5.00 6.50
N GLN A 447 31.36 4.92 6.07
CA GLN A 447 32.38 5.91 6.39
C GLN A 447 32.06 7.27 5.74
N CYS A 448 32.11 8.34 6.53
CA CYS A 448 32.01 9.73 6.07
C CYS A 448 33.05 10.04 4.98
N LYS A 449 32.58 10.39 3.77
CA LYS A 449 33.40 10.73 2.59
C LYS A 449 33.47 12.25 2.30
N PHE A 450 32.99 13.07 3.23
CA PHE A 450 32.74 14.50 3.04
C PHE A 450 33.90 15.31 2.44
N SER A 451 33.58 16.16 1.46
CA SER A 451 34.51 16.99 0.70
C SER A 451 34.18 18.48 0.80
N LYS A 452 34.98 19.24 1.56
CA LYS A 452 34.84 20.70 1.71
C LYS A 452 34.90 21.48 0.38
N SER A 453 35.47 20.89 -0.67
CA SER A 453 35.48 21.45 -2.05
C SER A 453 34.17 21.28 -2.83
N LYS A 454 33.22 20.49 -2.32
CA LYS A 454 31.91 20.18 -2.93
C LYS A 454 30.72 20.75 -2.15
N VAL A 455 30.96 21.57 -1.12
CA VAL A 455 29.90 22.22 -0.35
C VAL A 455 29.15 23.24 -1.22
N HIS A 456 27.84 23.08 -1.35
CA HIS A 456 26.97 24.02 -2.08
C HIS A 456 26.15 24.94 -1.16
N VAL A 457 25.83 24.51 0.05
CA VAL A 457 25.02 25.27 1.02
C VAL A 457 25.60 25.19 2.43
N LYS A 458 25.29 26.17 3.28
CA LYS A 458 25.71 26.23 4.67
C LYS A 458 24.60 26.71 5.60
N VAL A 459 24.67 26.23 6.84
CA VAL A 459 23.69 26.43 7.91
C VAL A 459 24.40 26.93 9.18
N LYS A 460 23.77 27.85 9.90
CA LYS A 460 24.21 28.46 11.18
C LYS A 460 23.32 27.98 12.33
N GLY A 461 23.17 26.65 12.43
CA GLY A 461 22.19 26.00 13.29
C GLY A 461 20.73 26.20 12.85
N GLY A 462 19.80 25.89 13.75
CA GLY A 462 18.36 25.96 13.53
C GLY A 462 17.62 26.88 14.49
N VAL A 463 16.34 27.13 14.17
CA VAL A 463 15.36 27.79 15.04
C VAL A 463 14.18 26.88 15.33
N ASP A 464 13.72 26.91 16.58
CA ASP A 464 12.54 26.19 17.07
C ASP A 464 11.30 27.11 16.95
N LEU A 465 10.25 26.64 16.28
CA LEU A 465 9.01 27.38 16.15
C LEU A 465 8.11 27.17 17.38
N PRO A 466 7.31 28.18 17.79
CA PRO A 466 6.35 28.01 18.87
C PRO A 466 5.26 27.01 18.47
N LYS A 467 4.66 26.35 19.47
CA LYS A 467 3.63 25.30 19.30
C LYS A 467 2.24 25.86 18.88
N ASN A 468 2.22 26.72 17.87
CA ASN A 468 1.08 27.48 17.39
C ASN A 468 1.01 27.39 15.86
N GLU A 469 -0.06 26.79 15.34
CA GLU A 469 -0.22 26.54 13.90
C GLU A 469 -0.36 27.81 13.04
N THR A 470 -0.83 28.92 13.61
CA THR A 470 -0.87 30.22 12.93
C THR A 470 0.54 30.78 12.77
N ALA A 471 1.37 30.68 13.82
CA ALA A 471 2.78 31.10 13.76
C ALA A 471 3.61 30.25 12.78
N ILE A 472 3.33 28.94 12.73
CA ILE A 472 3.92 28.04 11.72
C ILE A 472 3.52 28.46 10.31
N ALA A 473 2.25 28.83 10.07
CA ALA A 473 1.82 29.34 8.77
C ALA A 473 2.48 30.69 8.40
N GLN A 474 2.69 31.57 9.38
CA GLN A 474 3.38 32.86 9.17
C GLN A 474 4.86 32.66 8.83
N TRP A 475 5.56 31.76 9.53
CA TRP A 475 6.95 31.41 9.19
C TRP A 475 7.06 30.76 7.81
N LEU A 476 6.13 29.85 7.49
CA LEU A 476 6.11 29.06 6.25
C LEU A 476 6.15 29.96 5.00
N ILE A 477 5.32 31.00 4.99
CA ILE A 477 5.20 31.93 3.86
C ILE A 477 6.38 32.91 3.80
N ALA A 478 6.85 33.36 4.97
CA ALA A 478 7.91 34.37 5.03
C ALA A 478 9.32 33.83 4.74
N ASN A 479 9.61 32.56 5.05
CA ASN A 479 10.96 32.00 4.99
C ASN A 479 11.10 30.79 4.04
N GLY A 480 10.16 29.83 4.07
CA GLY A 480 10.28 28.57 3.35
C GLY A 480 9.62 27.38 4.06
N PRO A 481 9.73 26.15 3.51
CA PRO A 481 9.15 24.94 4.10
C PRO A 481 9.76 24.61 5.48
N ILE A 482 9.01 23.90 6.33
CA ILE A 482 9.31 23.71 7.76
C ILE A 482 9.46 22.24 8.11
N SER A 483 10.55 21.87 8.78
CA SER A 483 10.74 20.52 9.33
C SER A 483 9.81 20.29 10.51
N ILE A 484 9.10 19.16 10.53
CA ILE A 484 8.23 18.79 11.65
C ILE A 484 8.41 17.34 12.09
N GLY A 485 8.24 17.10 13.38
CA GLY A 485 7.92 15.78 13.91
C GLY A 485 6.42 15.49 13.81
N ILE A 486 6.08 14.24 13.49
CA ILE A 486 4.70 13.75 13.42
C ILE A 486 4.59 12.32 13.95
N ASN A 487 3.44 11.94 14.52
CA ASN A 487 3.10 10.54 14.68
C ASN A 487 2.63 9.93 13.34
N ALA A 488 3.31 8.88 12.89
CA ALA A 488 3.10 8.25 11.59
C ALA A 488 2.22 6.99 11.62
N ASN A 489 1.60 6.61 12.74
CA ASN A 489 0.76 5.39 12.80
C ASN A 489 -0.36 5.42 11.74
N ALA A 490 -1.08 6.55 11.62
CA ALA A 490 -2.15 6.71 10.62
C ALA A 490 -1.61 6.72 9.18
N MET A 491 -0.38 7.22 8.98
CA MET A 491 0.22 7.37 7.65
C MET A 491 0.48 6.02 6.94
N GLN A 492 0.52 4.89 7.65
CA GLN A 492 0.89 3.59 7.05
C GLN A 492 0.02 3.23 5.83
N PHE A 493 -1.26 3.61 5.85
CA PHE A 493 -2.24 3.23 4.83
C PHE A 493 -2.87 4.41 4.06
N TYR A 494 -2.39 5.63 4.28
CA TYR A 494 -2.97 6.84 3.68
C TYR A 494 -2.90 6.84 2.14
N ARG A 495 -4.00 7.21 1.48
CA ARG A 495 -4.11 7.30 0.02
C ARG A 495 -4.63 8.64 -0.52
N GLY A 496 -5.25 9.48 0.31
CA GLY A 496 -5.64 10.84 -0.09
C GLY A 496 -6.73 11.47 0.76
N GLY A 497 -7.03 12.74 0.51
CA GLY A 497 -7.98 13.55 1.29
C GLY A 497 -7.38 14.11 2.59
N VAL A 498 -8.16 14.91 3.32
CA VAL A 498 -7.70 15.52 4.59
C VAL A 498 -7.86 14.53 5.73
N SER A 499 -6.73 14.08 6.27
CA SER A 499 -6.60 13.13 7.38
C SER A 499 -6.85 13.79 8.73
N HIS A 500 -7.88 13.34 9.45
CA HIS A 500 -8.18 13.71 10.85
C HIS A 500 -8.35 12.48 11.76
N PRO A 501 -7.28 11.66 11.95
CA PRO A 501 -7.35 10.42 12.70
C PRO A 501 -7.58 10.65 14.20
N TRP A 502 -8.27 9.70 14.85
CA TRP A 502 -8.61 9.80 16.26
C TRP A 502 -7.35 9.87 17.15
N LYS A 503 -7.42 10.64 18.24
CA LYS A 503 -6.25 11.08 19.04
C LYS A 503 -5.45 9.94 19.68
N ALA A 504 -6.04 8.76 19.86
CA ALA A 504 -5.33 7.57 20.34
C ALA A 504 -4.40 6.96 19.27
N LEU A 505 -4.78 7.04 17.98
CA LEU A 505 -3.96 6.56 16.86
C LEU A 505 -2.84 7.56 16.54
N CYS A 506 -3.14 8.87 16.57
CA CYS A 506 -2.19 9.95 16.28
C CYS A 506 -1.87 10.79 17.53
N SER A 507 -1.23 10.17 18.52
CA SER A 507 -0.86 10.83 19.78
C SER A 507 0.28 11.83 19.59
N LYS A 508 0.03 13.10 19.96
CA LYS A 508 1.00 14.21 19.97
C LYS A 508 2.26 13.94 20.81
N LYS A 509 2.19 13.01 21.77
CA LYS A 509 3.30 12.67 22.69
C LYS A 509 4.26 11.62 22.14
N ASN A 510 3.95 11.04 20.97
CA ASN A 510 4.64 9.88 20.42
C ASN A 510 5.08 10.17 18.97
N LEU A 511 5.92 11.19 18.76
CA LEU A 511 6.33 11.60 17.40
C LEU A 511 7.42 10.64 16.91
N ASP A 512 7.12 9.79 15.93
CA ASP A 512 8.05 8.76 15.48
C ASP A 512 8.63 9.05 14.08
N HIS A 513 8.13 10.06 13.35
CA HIS A 513 8.54 10.33 11.97
C HIS A 513 8.86 11.81 11.71
N GLY A 514 9.94 12.06 10.96
CA GLY A 514 10.35 13.39 10.51
C GLY A 514 9.85 13.67 9.10
N VAL A 515 9.17 14.79 8.89
CA VAL A 515 8.57 15.18 7.60
C VAL A 515 8.65 16.70 7.39
N LEU A 516 8.16 17.23 6.27
CA LEU A 516 8.32 18.63 5.89
C LEU A 516 6.97 19.27 5.52
N ILE A 517 6.54 20.32 6.22
CA ILE A 517 5.42 21.16 5.77
C ILE A 517 5.88 22.00 4.59
N VAL A 518 5.15 21.91 3.46
CA VAL A 518 5.41 22.69 2.23
C VAL A 518 4.28 23.63 1.86
N GLY A 519 3.14 23.56 2.54
CA GLY A 519 1.97 24.35 2.23
C GLY A 519 0.81 24.11 3.19
N TYR A 520 -0.31 24.78 2.97
CA TYR A 520 -1.59 24.53 3.62
C TYR A 520 -2.74 24.92 2.69
N GLY A 521 -3.92 24.37 2.94
CA GLY A 521 -5.13 24.75 2.23
C GLY A 521 -6.40 24.51 3.04
N VAL A 522 -7.54 24.49 2.34
CA VAL A 522 -8.87 24.27 2.89
C VAL A 522 -9.70 23.43 1.91
N SER A 523 -10.07 22.21 2.31
CA SER A 523 -10.96 21.36 1.51
C SER A 523 -12.40 21.50 1.98
N ASP A 524 -13.25 21.99 1.08
CA ASP A 524 -14.69 22.07 1.26
C ASP A 524 -15.35 20.74 0.86
N TYR A 525 -16.17 20.17 1.74
CA TYR A 525 -16.86 18.89 1.56
C TYR A 525 -18.39 19.11 1.59
N PRO A 526 -19.04 19.49 0.46
CA PRO A 526 -20.46 19.87 0.45
C PRO A 526 -21.40 18.77 0.96
N MET A 527 -21.11 17.51 0.64
CA MET A 527 -21.89 16.34 1.07
C MET A 527 -21.96 16.19 2.61
N PHE A 528 -20.99 16.73 3.35
CA PHE A 528 -20.92 16.66 4.81
C PHE A 528 -21.08 18.03 5.48
N LYS A 529 -21.30 19.10 4.70
CA LYS A 529 -21.31 20.51 5.16
C LYS A 529 -20.09 20.87 6.04
N LYS A 530 -18.92 20.27 5.74
CA LYS A 530 -17.67 20.46 6.48
C LYS A 530 -16.64 21.17 5.61
N THR A 531 -15.91 22.10 6.21
CA THR A 531 -14.77 22.80 5.63
C THR A 531 -13.55 22.45 6.48
N LEU A 532 -12.60 21.70 5.90
CA LEU A 532 -11.45 21.17 6.63
C LEU A 532 -10.15 21.89 6.20
N PRO A 533 -9.60 22.82 7.00
CA PRO A 533 -8.23 23.29 6.84
C PRO A 533 -7.23 22.13 6.99
N TYR A 534 -6.17 22.15 6.19
CA TYR A 534 -5.14 21.11 6.18
C TYR A 534 -3.73 21.68 5.97
N TRP A 535 -2.72 20.96 6.45
CA TRP A 535 -1.32 21.11 6.05
C TRP A 535 -1.01 20.22 4.83
N ILE A 536 -0.12 20.68 3.96
CA ILE A 536 0.49 19.88 2.89
C ILE A 536 1.87 19.45 3.39
N VAL A 537 2.04 18.16 3.62
CA VAL A 537 3.26 17.58 4.18
C VAL A 537 3.93 16.69 3.15
N LYS A 538 5.20 16.94 2.83
CA LYS A 538 6.06 16.09 2.01
C LYS A 538 6.58 14.94 2.86
N ASN A 539 6.44 13.71 2.36
CA ASN A 539 6.93 12.50 3.01
C ASN A 539 8.18 11.94 2.28
N SER A 540 8.90 11.02 2.92
CA SER A 540 10.16 10.42 2.49
C SER A 540 10.04 8.95 2.07
N TRP A 541 8.85 8.48 1.68
CA TRP A 541 8.58 7.09 1.28
C TRP A 541 8.34 6.92 -0.24
N GLY A 542 8.85 7.86 -1.05
CA GLY A 542 8.72 7.84 -2.50
C GLY A 542 7.32 8.26 -3.02
N PRO A 543 7.23 8.60 -4.32
CA PRO A 543 6.03 9.20 -4.92
C PRO A 543 4.86 8.21 -5.13
N LYS A 544 5.00 6.93 -4.77
CA LYS A 544 3.94 5.91 -4.88
C LYS A 544 3.05 5.82 -3.63
N TRP A 545 3.49 6.39 -2.51
CA TRP A 545 2.73 6.47 -1.27
C TRP A 545 1.88 7.75 -1.22
N GLY A 546 0.72 7.72 -0.57
CA GLY A 546 -0.13 8.90 -0.37
C GLY A 546 -0.54 9.62 -1.66
N GLU A 547 -0.60 10.95 -1.60
CA GLU A 547 -0.92 11.81 -2.74
C GLU A 547 0.38 12.19 -3.47
N GLN A 548 0.88 11.29 -4.32
CA GLN A 548 2.16 11.46 -5.04
C GLN A 548 3.37 11.70 -4.11
N GLY A 549 3.37 11.08 -2.92
CA GLY A 549 4.36 11.27 -1.86
C GLY A 549 4.00 12.33 -0.82
N TYR A 550 2.85 12.99 -0.96
CA TYR A 550 2.36 13.99 -0.01
C TYR A 550 1.24 13.46 0.88
N TYR A 551 1.10 14.10 2.04
CA TYR A 551 0.09 13.86 3.07
C TYR A 551 -0.68 15.15 3.32
N ARG A 552 -2.02 15.08 3.33
CA ARG A 552 -2.86 16.17 3.84
C ARG A 552 -3.40 15.80 5.20
N VAL A 553 -3.01 16.55 6.22
CA VAL A 553 -3.39 16.35 7.63
C VAL A 553 -4.14 17.57 8.15
N TYR A 554 -5.15 17.37 8.97
CA TYR A 554 -5.98 18.45 9.53
C TYR A 554 -5.14 19.50 10.28
N ARG A 555 -5.48 20.77 10.09
CA ARG A 555 -4.79 21.95 10.65
C ARG A 555 -5.72 22.73 11.57
N GLY A 556 -5.29 23.03 12.80
CA GLY A 556 -6.01 23.88 13.74
C GLY A 556 -6.30 23.25 15.11
N ASP A 557 -6.05 21.95 15.30
CA ASP A 557 -6.03 21.30 16.62
C ASP A 557 -4.69 20.61 16.93
N ASN A 558 -3.66 20.83 16.11
CA ASN A 558 -2.36 20.17 16.12
C ASN A 558 -2.53 18.62 16.12
N THR A 559 -3.26 18.12 15.12
CA THR A 559 -3.44 16.69 14.82
C THR A 559 -2.09 16.01 14.59
N CYS A 560 -1.94 14.77 15.06
CA CYS A 560 -0.70 13.97 14.99
C CYS A 560 0.57 14.61 15.58
N GLY A 561 0.48 15.78 16.23
CA GLY A 561 1.63 16.47 16.83
C GLY A 561 2.41 17.41 15.91
N VAL A 562 1.84 17.81 14.76
CA VAL A 562 2.50 18.66 13.74
C VAL A 562 3.14 19.96 14.25
N SER A 563 2.74 20.50 15.40
CA SER A 563 3.35 21.70 16.01
C SER A 563 4.18 21.43 17.26
N GLU A 564 4.47 20.17 17.59
CA GLU A 564 5.18 19.80 18.83
C GLU A 564 6.71 19.84 18.71
N MET A 565 7.24 19.56 17.51
CA MET A 565 8.65 19.63 17.13
C MET A 565 8.75 20.24 15.72
N ALA A 566 8.36 21.51 15.59
CA ALA A 566 8.50 22.28 14.36
C ALA A 566 9.76 23.15 14.41
N SER A 567 10.68 22.98 13.46
CA SER A 567 11.94 23.71 13.40
C SER A 567 12.37 24.01 11.95
N SER A 568 13.34 24.90 11.78
CA SER A 568 13.85 25.35 10.48
C SER A 568 15.32 25.73 10.57
N ALA A 569 16.11 25.40 9.56
CA ALA A 569 17.51 25.85 9.43
C ALA A 569 17.60 27.38 9.28
N VAL A 570 18.76 27.93 9.65
CA VAL A 570 19.17 29.31 9.34
C VAL A 570 20.33 29.25 8.34
N LEU A 571 20.12 29.67 7.10
CA LEU A 571 21.17 29.66 6.06
C LEU A 571 22.20 30.78 6.25
N GLU A 572 23.47 30.49 5.98
CA GLU A 572 24.60 31.44 6.10
C GLU A 572 24.38 32.77 5.35
#